data_AF-A0A0G0Q1V0-F1
#
_entry.id   AF-A0A0G0Q1V0-F1
#
_cell.length_a   1.000
_cell.length_b   1.000
_cell.length_c   1.000
_cell.angle_alpha   90.00
_cell.angle_beta   90.00
_cell.angle_gamma   90.00
#
_symmetry.space_group_name_H-M   'P 1'
#
loop_
_entity.id
_entity.type
_entity.pdbx_description
1 polymer ?
#
loop_
_entity_poly.entity_id
_entity_poly.type
_entity_poly.pdbx_seq_one_letter_code
_entity_poly.pdbx_strand_id
1 'polypeptide(L)' 'MKITISAPGKVHLLGEHTVVYGKPALIASLDKRLSVTISASK' A
#
# COMPACT_ATOMS: atom_id res chain seq x y z
N MET A 1 -26.05 -0.96 2.38
CA MET A 1 -25.01 -1.38 1.42
C MET A 1 -23.72 -1.66 2.18
N LYS A 2 -23.01 -2.75 1.85
CA LYS A 2 -21.73 -3.14 2.49
C LYS A 2 -20.67 -3.25 1.39
N ILE A 3 -19.56 -2.53 1.54
CA ILE A 3 -18.46 -2.49 0.57
C ILE A 3 -17.22 -3.04 1.25
N THR A 4 -16.51 -3.93 0.55
CA THR A 4 -15.23 -4.46 1.01
C THR A 4 -14.15 -4.09 0.00
N ILE A 5 -13.04 -3.54 0.49
CA ILE A 5 -11.87 -3.20 -0.30
C ILE A 5 -10.62 -3.86 0.29
N SER A 6 -9.60 -4.07 -0.54
CA SER A 6 -8.28 -4.49 -0.07
C SER A 6 -7.16 -3.76 -0.79
N ALA A 7 -6.09 -3.44 -0.04
CA ALA A 7 -4.88 -2.82 -0.57
C ALA A 7 -3.64 -3.65 -0.17
N PRO A 8 -2.67 -3.88 -1.08
CA PRO A 8 -1.42 -4.56 -0.73
C PRO A 8 -0.49 -3.64 0.07
N GLY A 9 0.33 -4.23 0.94
CA GLY A 9 1.53 -3.58 1.45
C GLY A 9 2.57 -3.40 0.34
N LYS A 10 3.62 -2.64 0.64
CA LYS A 10 4.78 -2.47 -0.26
C LYS A 10 6.10 -2.64 0.49
N VAL A 11 7.16 -2.94 -0.26
CA VAL A 11 8.54 -2.93 0.23
C VAL A 11 9.41 -2.13 -0.73
N HIS A 12 10.39 -1.39 -0.19
CA HIS A 12 11.47 -0.84 -1.00
C HIS A 12 12.48 -1.96 -1.27
N LEU A 13 12.78 -2.21 -2.54
CA LEU A 13 13.83 -3.15 -2.93
C LEU A 13 15.17 -2.42 -3.03
N LEU A 14 15.14 -1.17 -3.50
CA LEU A 14 16.31 -0.29 -3.66
C LEU A 14 15.90 1.19 -3.54
N GLY A 15 16.81 2.01 -3.03
CA GLY A 15 16.75 3.47 -3.15
C GLY A 15 16.04 4.19 -2.00
N GLU A 16 15.99 3.58 -0.82
CA GLU A 16 15.35 4.10 0.40
C GLU A 16 15.89 5.47 0.80
N HIS A 17 17.22 5.64 0.80
CA HIS A 17 17.84 6.91 1.13
C HIS A 17 17.94 7.86 -0.08
N THR A 18 18.06 7.34 -1.31
CA THR A 18 18.26 8.18 -2.50
C THR A 18 16.97 8.85 -2.98
N VAL A 19 15.80 8.25 -2.73
CA VAL A 19 14.49 8.84 -3.10
C VAL A 19 14.21 10.15 -2.39
N VAL A 20 14.77 10.34 -1.20
CA VAL A 20 14.71 11.59 -0.43
C VAL A 20 15.34 12.75 -1.21
N TYR A 21 16.28 12.46 -2.12
CA TYR A 21 16.96 13.44 -2.96
C TYR A 21 16.44 13.46 -4.41
N GLY A 22 15.22 12.97 -4.66
CA GLY A 22 14.56 13.03 -5.97
C GLY A 22 15.04 11.99 -7.00
N LYS A 23 15.80 10.97 -6.58
CA LYS A 23 16.15 9.82 -7.42
C LYS A 23 15.05 8.75 -7.38
N PRO A 24 14.85 7.93 -8.42
CA PRO A 24 13.85 6.88 -8.38
C PRO A 24 14.20 5.80 -7.34
N ALA A 25 13.17 5.15 -6.78
CA ALA A 25 13.30 3.94 -5.96
C ALA A 25 12.55 2.78 -6.62
N LEU A 26 13.06 1.57 -6.43
CA LEU A 26 12.39 0.36 -6.89
C LEU A 26 11.56 -0.21 -5.73
N ILE A 27 10.27 -0.42 -5.98
CA ILE A 27 9.29 -0.85 -4.97
C ILE A 27 8.53 -2.05 -5.52
N ALA A 28 8.19 -3.00 -4.65
CA ALA A 28 7.32 -4.13 -4.99
C ALA A 28 6.12 -4.23 -4.04
N SER A 29 5.00 -4.72 -4.55
CA SER A 29 3.83 -5.07 -3.74
C SER A 29 4.10 -6.36 -2.95
N LEU A 30 3.64 -6.39 -1.71
CA LEU A 30 3.65 -7.59 -0.89
C LEU A 30 2.26 -8.21 -0.83
N ASP A 31 2.20 -9.54 -0.75
CA ASP A 31 0.96 -10.27 -0.45
C ASP A 31 0.60 -10.20 1.05
N LYS A 32 0.78 -9.01 1.64
CA LYS A 32 0.34 -8.64 2.98
C LYS A 32 -0.72 -7.56 2.79
N ARG A 33 -1.99 -7.96 2.76
CA ARG A 33 -3.10 -7.08 2.39
C ARG A 33 -3.80 -6.50 3.62
N LEU A 34 -4.14 -5.21 3.53
CA LEU A 34 -5.08 -4.57 4.43
C LEU A 34 -6.48 -4.66 3.83
N SER A 35 -7.43 -5.21 4.56
CA SER A 35 -8.83 -5.32 4.14
C SER A 35 -9.70 -4.42 5.01
N VAL A 36 -10.53 -3.60 4.37
CA VAL A 36 -11.48 -2.70 5.05
C VAL A 36 -12.87 -2.98 4.54
N THR A 37 -13.82 -3.05 5.47
CA THR A 37 -15.23 -3.27 5.18
C THR A 37 -16.04 -2.14 5.79
N ILE A 38 -16.90 -1.52 4.99
CA ILE A 38 -17.71 -0.37 5.42
C ILE A 38 -19.18 -0.70 5.18
N SER A 39 -20.04 -0.32 6.11
CA SER A 39 -21.49 -0.39 6.00
C SER A 39 -22.12 0.95 6.36
N ALA A 40 -23.28 1.25 5.77
CA ALA A 40 -24.06 2.41 6.16
C ALA A 40 -24.33 2.38 7.67
N SER A 41 -24.09 3.51 8.35
CA SER A 41 -24.54 3.70 9.72
C SER A 41 -26.06 3.74 9.76
N LYS A 42 -26.63 3.24 10.86
CA LYS A 42 -28.05 3.40 11.15
C LYS A 42 -28.41 4.87 11.37
#